data_AF-A0A1C6J7F2-F1
#
_entry.id   AF-A0A1C6J7F2-F1
#
_cell.length_a   1.000
_cell.length_b   1.000
_cell.length_c   1.000
_cell.angle_alpha   90.00
_cell.angle_beta   90.00
_cell.angle_gamma   90.00
#
_symmetry.space_group_name_H-M   'P 1'
#
loop_
_entity.id
_entity.type
_entity.pdbx_description
1 polymer ?
#
loop_
_entity_poly.entity_id
_entity_poly.type
_entity_poly.pdbx_seq_one_letter_code
_entity_poly.pdbx_strand_id
1 'polypeptide(L)'
;MTLELDAGEIETLADLLADVRITRPDQSYSEYAGQTVLFTVTMADGTAANVTAYNPFLIIDDTGWRTAYAPCEALNRFANELLRERGG
;
A
#
# COMPACT_ATOMS: atom_id res chain seq x y z
N MET A 1 6.02 13.17 -1.58
CA MET A 1 7.12 12.74 -2.47
C MET A 1 6.60 11.58 -3.30
N THR A 2 6.91 11.54 -4.59
CA THR A 2 6.50 10.46 -5.51
C THR A 2 7.76 9.81 -6.05
N LEU A 3 7.81 8.48 -6.05
CA LEU A 3 8.91 7.69 -6.59
C LEU A 3 8.36 6.80 -7.71
N GLU A 4 9.07 6.72 -8.82
CA GLU A 4 8.80 5.73 -9.87
C GLU A 4 9.52 4.43 -9.54
N LEU A 5 8.81 3.31 -9.61
CA LEU A 5 9.37 2.00 -9.31
C LEU A 5 10.01 1.38 -10.55
N ASP A 6 11.15 0.70 -10.37
CA ASP A 6 11.72 -0.17 -11.39
C ASP A 6 11.02 -1.54 -11.44
N ALA A 7 11.38 -2.38 -12.41
CA ALA A 7 10.74 -3.67 -12.62
C ALA A 7 10.83 -4.61 -11.40
N GLY A 8 11.97 -4.66 -10.70
CA GLY A 8 12.14 -5.52 -9.53
C GLY A 8 11.37 -5.00 -8.31
N GLU A 9 11.29 -3.68 -8.18
CA GLU A 9 10.47 -3.03 -7.15
C GLU A 9 8.97 -3.24 -7.39
N ILE A 10 8.54 -3.25 -8.66
CA ILE A 10 7.16 -3.59 -9.04
C ILE A 10 6.86 -5.05 -8.69
N GLU A 11 7.75 -5.99 -9.00
CA GLU A 11 7.58 -7.41 -8.63
C GLU A 11 7.48 -7.57 -7.10
N THR A 12 8.35 -6.89 -6.36
CA THR A 12 8.32 -6.90 -4.88
C THR A 12 7.01 -6.34 -4.34
N LEU A 13 6.54 -5.21 -4.88
CA LEU A 13 5.26 -4.62 -4.50
C LEU A 13 4.10 -5.56 -4.82
N ALA A 14 4.12 -6.22 -5.98
CA ALA A 14 3.08 -7.17 -6.38
C ALA A 14 3.00 -8.36 -5.40
N ASP A 15 4.14 -8.92 -4.99
CA ASP A 15 4.20 -10.00 -4.01
C ASP A 15 3.66 -9.56 -2.64
N LEU A 16 4.03 -8.37 -2.19
CA LEU A 16 3.52 -7.81 -0.92
C LEU A 16 2.00 -7.62 -0.96
N LEU A 17 1.47 -7.06 -2.05
CA LEU A 17 0.03 -6.88 -2.25
C LEU A 17 -0.70 -8.23 -2.32
N ALA A 18 -0.10 -9.24 -2.94
CA ALA A 18 -0.65 -10.59 -3.03
C ALA A 18 -0.74 -11.31 -1.68
N ASP A 19 0.09 -10.94 -0.68
CA ASP A 19 0.02 -11.48 0.68
C ASP A 19 -1.04 -10.77 1.55
N VAL A 20 -1.46 -9.57 1.19
CA VAL A 20 -2.49 -8.85 1.96
C VAL A 20 -3.81 -9.62 1.92
N ARG A 21 -4.38 -9.87 3.10
CA ARG A 21 -5.74 -10.40 3.27
C ARG A 21 -6.60 -9.32 3.88
N ILE A 22 -7.55 -8.82 3.08
CA ILE A 22 -8.58 -7.89 3.51
C ILE A 22 -9.76 -8.64 4.10
N THR A 23 -10.40 -8.05 5.12
CA THR A 23 -11.57 -8.63 5.79
C THR A 23 -12.83 -7.82 5.46
N ARG A 24 -13.67 -7.49 6.45
CA ARG A 24 -14.87 -6.66 6.21
C ARG A 24 -14.47 -5.22 5.89
N PRO A 25 -15.29 -4.49 5.09
CA PRO A 25 -15.15 -3.04 4.97
C PRO A 25 -15.16 -2.38 6.34
N ASP A 26 -14.25 -1.44 6.56
CA ASP A 26 -14.15 -0.66 7.80
C ASP A 26 -13.65 0.74 7.48
N GLN A 27 -14.47 1.74 7.79
CA GLN A 27 -14.23 3.15 7.53
C GLN A 27 -13.68 3.90 8.75
N SER A 28 -13.42 3.20 9.87
CA SER A 28 -12.87 3.82 11.10
C SER A 28 -11.45 4.38 10.92
N TYR A 29 -10.79 4.11 9.79
CA TYR A 29 -9.46 4.65 9.49
C TYR A 29 -9.44 6.19 9.44
N SER A 30 -10.58 6.82 9.15
CA SER A 30 -10.70 8.29 9.13
C SER A 30 -10.43 8.96 10.50
N GLU A 31 -10.57 8.19 11.59
CA GLU A 31 -10.32 8.65 12.96
C GLU A 31 -8.88 8.38 13.42
N TYR A 32 -8.08 7.66 12.62
CA TYR A 32 -6.70 7.39 12.93
C TYR A 32 -5.81 8.57 12.53
N ALA A 33 -4.74 8.78 13.28
CA ALA A 33 -3.60 9.60 12.88
C ALA A 33 -2.38 8.69 12.70
N GLY A 34 -1.75 8.74 11.53
CA GLY A 34 -0.55 7.98 11.24
C GLY A 34 -0.02 8.22 9.83
N GLN A 35 1.09 7.56 9.51
CA GLN A 35 1.66 7.59 8.17
C GLN A 35 0.85 6.72 7.22
N THR A 36 0.72 7.21 5.99
CA THR A 36 0.13 6.47 4.88
C THR A 36 1.12 6.37 3.73
N VAL A 37 0.98 5.31 2.94
CA VAL A 37 1.71 5.15 1.67
C VAL A 37 0.68 4.89 0.58
N LEU A 38 0.68 5.72 -0.46
CA LEU A 38 -0.19 5.58 -1.63
C LEU A 38 0.59 4.97 -2.81
N PHE A 39 0.05 3.91 -3.37
CA PHE A 39 0.49 3.30 -4.63
C PHE A 39 -0.59 3.49 -5.69
N THR A 40 -0.19 3.90 -6.90
CA THR A 40 -1.05 3.82 -8.08
C THR A 40 -0.66 2.57 -8.85
N VAL A 41 -1.55 1.58 -8.87
CA VAL A 41 -1.31 0.28 -9.50
C VAL A 41 -2.07 0.24 -10.82
N THR A 42 -1.35 0.16 -11.94
CA THR A 42 -1.94 -0.08 -13.26
C THR A 42 -1.96 -1.58 -13.54
N MET A 43 -3.15 -2.13 -13.70
CA MET A 43 -3.39 -3.53 -14.00
C MET A 43 -3.10 -3.83 -15.49
N ALA A 44 -2.94 -5.12 -15.82
CA ALA A 44 -2.65 -5.55 -17.18
C ALA A 44 -3.76 -5.20 -18.20
N ASP A 45 -5.00 -5.01 -17.74
CA ASP A 45 -6.13 -4.57 -18.58
C ASP A 45 -6.16 -3.03 -18.78
N GLY A 46 -5.18 -2.31 -18.26
CA GLY A 46 -5.06 -0.86 -18.37
C GLY A 46 -5.87 -0.07 -17.33
N THR A 47 -6.62 -0.75 -16.46
CA THR A 47 -7.28 -0.09 -15.32
C THR A 47 -6.25 0.32 -14.28
N ALA A 48 -6.53 1.39 -13.53
CA ALA A 48 -5.68 1.85 -12.44
C ALA A 48 -6.48 1.87 -11.15
N ALA A 49 -5.82 1.47 -10.05
CA ALA A 49 -6.38 1.51 -8.70
C ALA A 49 -5.42 2.24 -7.76
N ASN A 50 -5.97 3.01 -6.84
CA ASN A 50 -5.23 3.64 -5.76
C ASN A 50 -5.27 2.75 -4.53
N VAL A 51 -4.10 2.30 -4.09
CA VAL A 51 -3.93 1.46 -2.90
C VAL A 51 -3.18 2.23 -1.83
N THR A 52 -3.85 2.57 -0.73
CA THR A 52 -3.21 3.22 0.41
C THR A 52 -3.00 2.23 1.55
N ALA A 53 -1.75 1.99 1.93
CA ALA A 53 -1.40 1.28 3.14
C ALA A 53 -1.54 2.23 4.34
N TYR A 54 -2.40 1.88 5.30
CA TYR A 54 -2.65 2.66 6.50
C TYR A 54 -2.91 1.76 7.71
N ASN A 55 -1.85 1.12 8.22
CA ASN A 55 -1.93 0.04 9.20
C ASN A 55 -2.90 0.32 10.39
N PRO A 56 -3.87 -0.58 10.70
CA PRO A 56 -4.12 -1.92 10.12
C PRO A 56 -5.19 -1.92 9.00
N PHE A 57 -5.20 -0.88 8.17
CA PHE A 57 -6.12 -0.72 7.06
C PHE A 57 -5.39 -0.74 5.72
N LEU A 58 -6.06 -1.29 4.72
CA LEU A 58 -5.75 -1.07 3.32
C LEU A 58 -6.95 -0.34 2.69
N ILE A 59 -6.69 0.78 2.02
CA ILE A 59 -7.73 1.55 1.34
C ILE A 59 -7.55 1.34 -0.16
N ILE A 60 -8.58 0.83 -0.83
CA ILE A 60 -8.58 0.62 -2.28
C ILE A 60 -9.69 1.50 -2.85
N ASP A 61 -9.33 2.46 -3.70
CA ASP A 61 -10.26 3.42 -4.32
C ASP A 61 -11.30 3.96 -3.31
N ASP A 62 -10.79 4.54 -2.21
CA ASP A 62 -11.56 5.12 -1.10
C ASP A 62 -12.35 4.14 -0.22
N THR A 63 -12.29 2.84 -0.49
CA THR A 63 -12.87 1.81 0.38
C THR A 63 -11.82 1.26 1.34
N GLY A 64 -11.99 1.53 2.63
CA GLY A 64 -11.15 0.97 3.69
C GLY A 64 -11.50 -0.47 4.06
N TRP A 65 -10.47 -1.27 4.26
CA TRP A 65 -10.57 -2.67 4.66
C TRP A 65 -9.61 -2.97 5.80
N ARG A 66 -10.06 -3.69 6.83
CA ARG A 66 -9.13 -4.19 7.84
C ARG A 66 -8.26 -5.30 7.29
N THR A 67 -6.98 -5.24 7.62
CA THR A 67 -5.97 -6.23 7.28
C THR A 67 -5.28 -6.77 8.53
N ALA A 68 -4.52 -7.85 8.37
CA ALA A 68 -3.55 -8.24 9.37
C ALA A 68 -2.43 -7.19 9.44
N TYR A 69 -1.90 -6.94 10.64
CA TYR A 69 -0.86 -5.94 10.89
C TYR A 69 0.39 -6.19 10.04
N ALA A 70 0.91 -7.43 10.04
CA ALA A 70 2.18 -7.78 9.40
C ALA A 70 2.25 -7.47 7.89
N PRO A 71 1.30 -7.89 7.03
CA PRO A 71 1.35 -7.58 5.61
C PRO A 71 1.19 -6.08 5.32
N CYS A 72 0.37 -5.37 6.11
CA CYS A 72 0.24 -3.92 5.95
C CYS A 72 1.53 -3.18 6.36
N GLU A 73 2.20 -3.65 7.40
CA GLU A 73 3.47 -3.08 7.85
C GLU A 73 4.60 -3.33 6.85
N ALA A 74 4.57 -4.47 6.14
CA ALA A 74 5.55 -4.77 5.10
C ALA A 74 5.50 -3.76 3.94
N LEU A 75 4.30 -3.28 3.55
CA LEU A 75 4.13 -2.21 2.56
C LEU A 75 4.71 -0.88 3.03
N ASN A 76 4.47 -0.50 4.29
CA ASN A 76 5.03 0.70 4.88
C ASN A 76 6.56 0.64 4.93
N ARG A 77 7.12 -0.49 5.34
CA ARG A 77 8.58 -0.72 5.39
C ARG A 77 9.20 -0.61 4.01
N PHE A 78 8.63 -1.29 3.01
CA PHE A 78 9.11 -1.22 1.62
C PHE A 78 9.19 0.23 1.13
N ALA A 79 8.13 1.01 1.33
CA ALA A 79 8.13 2.41 0.94
C ALA A 79 9.20 3.22 1.71
N ASN A 80 9.31 3.04 3.02
CA ASN A 80 10.33 3.73 3.82
C ASN A 80 11.76 3.38 3.38
N GLU A 81 12.01 2.14 2.98
CA GLU A 81 13.30 1.71 2.42
C GLU A 81 13.60 2.43 1.11
N LEU A 82 12.63 2.51 0.18
CA LEU A 82 12.75 3.29 -1.05
C LEU A 82 13.02 4.77 -0.80
N LEU A 83 12.29 5.37 0.16
CA LEU A 83 12.51 6.77 0.55
C LEU A 83 13.92 6.97 1.12
N ARG A 84 14.45 6.02 1.90
CA ARG A 84 15.81 6.09 2.47
C ARG A 84 16.88 5.98 1.40
N GLU A 85 16.66 5.14 0.39
CA GLU A 85 17.63 4.89 -0.68
C GLU A 85 17.64 5.99 -1.74
N ARG A 86 16.49 6.63 -1.97
CA ARG A 86 16.29 7.61 -3.05
C ARG A 86 16.04 9.04 -2.56
N GLY A 87 15.80 9.23 -1.28
CA GLY A 87 15.44 10.50 -0.64
C GLY A 87 16.29 10.89 0.56
N GLY A 88 17.48 10.28 0.70
CA GLY A 88 18.53 10.70 1.63
C GLY A 88 19.30 11.92 1.15
#